data_AF-A0A1S3SLF3-F1
#
_entry.id   AF-A0A1S3SLF3-F1
#
_cell.length_a   1.000
_cell.length_b   1.000
_cell.length_c   1.000
_cell.angle_alpha   90.00
_cell.angle_beta   90.00
_cell.angle_gamma   90.00
#
_symmetry.space_group_name_H-M   'P 1'
#
loop_
_entity.id
_entity.type
_entity.pdbx_description
1 polymer ?
#
loop_
_entity_poly.entity_id
_entity_poly.type
_entity_poly.pdbx_seq_one_letter_code
_entity_poly.pdbx_strand_id
1 'polypeptide(L)'
;MYHGTSKQAAVEIQRHGFTPSKDGMLGAGVYVSRDIRKAIKYPIGADDSDRMVLKVKVDVGKVKIIDVQGHDRQYDWHTHGYDTAWVPPGVDMVPSNQQENCVYDPKRIKVMALLKVAILKKLNPSLEVES
;
A
#
# COMPACT_ATOMS: atom_id res chain seq x y z
N MET A 1 -7.30 -4.97 1.52
CA MET A 1 -6.23 -4.30 0.74
C MET A 1 -4.95 -5.10 0.88
N TYR A 2 -3.87 -4.67 0.23
CA TYR A 2 -2.60 -5.36 0.13
C TYR A 2 -1.44 -4.40 0.39
N HIS A 3 -0.43 -4.86 1.12
CA HIS A 3 0.84 -4.16 1.32
C HIS A 3 1.98 -5.08 0.87
N GLY A 4 2.77 -4.64 -0.11
CA GLY A 4 3.95 -5.36 -0.57
C GLY A 4 5.18 -4.92 0.22
N THR A 5 5.97 -5.87 0.69
CA THR A 5 7.18 -5.59 1.50
C THR A 5 8.14 -6.78 1.49
N SER A 6 9.30 -6.66 2.14
CA SER A 6 10.25 -7.77 2.26
C SER A 6 9.77 -8.84 3.24
N LYS A 7 10.29 -10.06 3.13
CA LYS A 7 10.04 -11.12 4.14
C LYS A 7 10.27 -10.66 5.58
N GLN A 8 11.41 -10.02 5.82
CA GLN A 8 11.80 -9.57 7.15
C GLN A 8 10.79 -8.55 7.68
N ALA A 9 10.47 -7.52 6.89
CA ALA A 9 9.50 -6.50 7.27
C ALA A 9 8.10 -7.10 7.48
N ALA A 10 7.68 -8.08 6.69
CA ALA A 10 6.38 -8.74 6.86
C ALA A 10 6.26 -9.46 8.21
N VAL A 11 7.33 -10.11 8.68
CA VAL A 11 7.38 -10.75 10.00
C VAL A 11 7.34 -9.71 11.12
N GLU A 12 8.10 -8.63 11.00
CA GLU A 12 8.09 -7.54 11.98
C GLU A 12 6.71 -6.88 12.07
N ILE A 13 6.07 -6.59 10.94
CA ILE A 13 4.72 -6.02 10.88
C ILE A 13 3.69 -6.97 11.49
N GLN A 14 3.82 -8.28 11.26
CA GLN A 14 2.92 -9.26 11.87
C GLN A 14 3.02 -9.27 13.39
N ARG A 15 4.22 -9.08 13.95
CA ARG A 15 4.48 -9.12 15.41
C ARG A 15 4.16 -7.82 16.11
N HIS A 16 4.50 -6.70 15.48
CA HIS A 16 4.54 -5.38 16.13
C HIS A 16 3.51 -4.39 15.56
N GLY A 17 2.82 -4.77 14.47
CA GLY A 17 1.98 -3.86 13.71
C GLY A 17 2.79 -3.01 12.73
N PHE A 18 2.08 -2.16 11.98
CA PHE A 18 2.73 -1.28 11.02
C PHE A 18 3.40 -0.09 11.71
N THR A 19 4.60 0.24 11.26
CA THR A 19 5.22 1.55 11.51
C THR A 19 4.93 2.45 10.30
N PRO A 20 4.26 3.60 10.48
CA PRO A 20 3.97 4.50 9.37
C PRO A 20 5.25 5.10 8.79
N SER A 21 5.27 5.30 7.47
CA SER A 21 6.31 6.11 6.84
C SER A 21 6.21 7.55 7.35
N LYS A 22 7.35 8.24 7.41
CA LYS A 22 7.43 9.67 7.75
C LYS A 22 7.05 10.57 6.58
N ASP A 23 7.09 10.05 5.36
CA ASP A 23 6.84 10.79 4.12
C ASP A 23 6.37 9.86 2.98
N GLY A 24 5.96 10.44 1.87
CA GLY A 24 5.58 9.78 0.63
C GLY A 24 4.68 10.67 -0.23
N MET A 25 4.23 10.15 -1.37
CA MET A 25 3.37 10.88 -2.31
C MET A 25 2.12 11.50 -1.68
N LEU A 26 1.58 10.86 -0.65
CA LEU A 26 0.39 11.30 0.10
C LEU A 26 0.76 11.65 1.56
N GLY A 27 2.02 12.02 1.82
CA GLY A 27 2.53 12.30 3.16
C GLY A 27 2.73 11.06 4.04
N ALA A 28 2.81 11.29 5.35
CA ALA A 28 3.09 10.27 6.34
C ALA A 28 1.91 9.27 6.51
N GLY A 29 2.25 8.00 6.69
CA GLY A 29 1.26 6.93 6.91
C GLY A 29 1.68 5.58 6.36
N VAL A 30 0.74 4.64 6.35
CA VAL A 30 0.91 3.28 5.83
C VAL A 30 0.25 3.17 4.46
N TYR A 31 1.05 2.81 3.46
CA TYR A 31 0.62 2.72 2.07
C TYR A 31 0.07 1.33 1.74
N VAL A 32 -1.15 1.27 1.23
CA VAL A 32 -1.83 0.02 0.87
C VAL A 32 -2.60 0.16 -0.45
N SER A 33 -2.64 -0.93 -1.20
CA SER A 33 -3.30 -0.99 -2.51
C SER A 33 -4.52 -1.91 -2.47
N ARG A 34 -5.56 -1.57 -3.23
CA ARG A 34 -6.66 -2.50 -3.55
C ARG A 34 -6.24 -3.51 -4.61
N ASP A 35 -5.27 -3.14 -5.45
CA ASP A 35 -4.72 -3.99 -6.49
C ASP A 35 -3.51 -4.79 -5.97
N ILE A 36 -3.65 -6.11 -6.01
CA ILE A 36 -2.58 -7.04 -5.63
C ILE A 36 -1.43 -7.01 -6.65
N ARG A 37 -1.70 -6.75 -7.94
CA ARG A 37 -0.65 -6.65 -8.98
C ARG A 37 0.31 -5.50 -8.72
N LYS A 38 -0.17 -4.42 -8.09
CA LYS A 38 0.69 -3.36 -7.55
C LYS A 38 1.54 -3.88 -6.39
N ALA A 39 0.91 -4.48 -5.38
CA ALA A 39 1.58 -4.89 -4.16
C ALA A 39 2.69 -5.93 -4.38
N ILE A 40 2.49 -6.90 -5.29
CA ILE A 40 3.51 -7.94 -5.56
C ILE A 40 4.81 -7.39 -6.19
N LYS A 41 4.81 -6.13 -6.68
CA LYS A 41 6.00 -5.48 -7.24
C LYS A 41 6.93 -4.92 -6.17
N TYR A 42 6.50 -4.86 -4.90
CA TYR A 42 7.26 -4.24 -3.82
C TYR A 42 7.95 -5.25 -2.89
N PRO A 43 9.17 -4.94 -2.40
CA PRO A 43 9.98 -3.78 -2.81
C PRO A 43 10.48 -3.92 -4.25
N ILE A 44 10.55 -2.78 -4.95
CA ILE A 44 10.98 -2.70 -6.37
C ILE A 44 12.43 -3.18 -6.45
N GLY A 45 12.73 -3.99 -7.47
CA GLY A 45 14.08 -4.53 -7.71
C GLY A 45 14.46 -5.75 -6.86
N ALA A 46 13.67 -6.11 -5.84
CA ALA A 46 13.91 -7.35 -5.10
C ALA A 46 13.40 -8.59 -5.86
N ASP A 47 13.99 -9.75 -5.60
CA ASP A 47 13.51 -11.02 -6.15
C ASP A 47 12.14 -11.41 -5.57
N ASP A 48 11.31 -12.07 -6.37
CA ASP A 48 10.00 -12.60 -5.92
C ASP A 48 10.14 -13.58 -4.76
N SER A 49 11.30 -14.22 -4.64
CA SER A 49 11.63 -15.07 -3.50
C SER A 49 11.58 -14.27 -2.21
N ASP A 50 12.00 -13.01 -2.18
CA ASP A 50 12.12 -12.14 -0.99
C ASP A 50 10.95 -11.18 -0.78
N ARG A 51 10.03 -11.12 -1.75
CA ARG A 51 8.79 -10.33 -1.64
C ARG A 51 7.71 -11.09 -0.89
N MET A 52 7.02 -10.36 -0.03
CA MET A 52 5.81 -10.77 0.68
C MET A 52 4.70 -9.76 0.43
N VAL A 53 3.46 -10.26 0.36
CA VAL A 53 2.26 -9.42 0.39
C VAL A 53 1.49 -9.71 1.66
N LEU A 54 1.21 -8.66 2.43
CA LEU A 54 0.28 -8.73 3.55
C LEU A 54 -1.11 -8.42 3.04
N LYS A 55 -2.03 -9.39 3.17
CA LYS A 55 -3.46 -9.14 3.00
C LYS A 55 -3.97 -8.50 4.29
N VAL A 56 -4.54 -7.31 4.19
CA VAL A 56 -4.98 -6.51 5.34
C VAL A 56 -6.45 -6.14 5.27
N LYS A 57 -7.12 -6.12 6.42
CA LYS A 57 -8.40 -5.44 6.62
C LYS A 57 -8.10 -4.03 7.09
N VAL A 58 -8.70 -3.03 6.45
CA VAL A 58 -8.45 -1.62 6.71
C VAL A 58 -9.76 -0.96 7.08
N ASP A 59 -9.80 -0.27 8.22
CA ASP A 59 -10.83 0.72 8.51
C ASP A 59 -10.40 2.06 7.90
N VAL A 60 -11.01 2.41 6.76
CA VAL A 60 -10.60 3.58 5.97
C VAL A 60 -11.04 4.91 6.58
N GLY A 61 -12.01 4.90 7.49
CA GLY A 61 -12.56 6.11 8.09
C GLY A 61 -12.97 7.18 7.06
N LYS A 62 -12.70 8.45 7.37
CA LYS A 62 -12.96 9.57 6.48
C LYS A 62 -11.84 9.69 5.43
N VAL A 63 -12.20 9.60 4.16
CA VAL A 63 -11.23 9.58 3.04
C VAL A 63 -11.12 10.95 2.38
N LYS A 64 -9.88 11.42 2.15
CA LYS A 64 -9.57 12.56 1.28
C LYS A 64 -9.07 12.05 -0.07
N ILE A 65 -9.74 12.47 -1.14
CA ILE A 65 -9.28 12.21 -2.51
C ILE A 65 -8.18 13.22 -2.86
N ILE A 66 -7.04 12.72 -3.34
CA ILE A 66 -5.91 13.49 -3.85
C ILE A 66 -5.72 13.09 -5.32
N ASP A 67 -6.31 13.86 -6.23
CA ASP A 67 -6.47 13.55 -7.66
C ASP A 67 -5.64 14.46 -8.58
N VAL A 68 -4.73 15.25 -8.02
CA VAL A 68 -3.81 16.10 -8.78
C VAL A 68 -2.51 16.31 -8.02
N GLN A 69 -1.41 16.40 -8.76
CA GLN A 69 -0.09 16.64 -8.19
C GLN A 69 -0.04 18.05 -7.63
N GLY A 70 0.44 18.18 -6.39
CA GLY A 70 0.44 19.46 -5.68
C GLY A 70 -0.91 19.85 -5.09
N HIS A 71 -1.85 18.90 -4.92
CA HIS A 71 -3.11 19.18 -4.22
C HIS A 71 -2.83 19.84 -2.86
N ASP A 72 -3.57 20.89 -2.51
CA ASP A 72 -3.51 21.63 -1.24
C ASP A 72 -3.50 20.80 0.05
N ARG A 73 -3.90 19.52 -0.02
CA ARG A 73 -4.03 18.61 1.11
C ARG A 73 -3.24 17.32 0.91
N GLN A 74 -2.29 17.30 -0.02
CA GLN A 74 -1.54 16.11 -0.40
C GLN A 74 -0.76 15.52 0.78
N TYR A 75 -0.25 16.37 1.67
CA TYR A 75 0.65 15.94 2.77
C TYR A 75 0.06 16.11 4.18
N ASP A 76 -0.99 16.93 4.36
CA ASP A 76 -1.52 17.33 5.67
C ASP A 76 -3.01 16.99 5.88
N TRP A 77 -3.61 16.19 5.00
CA TRP A 77 -5.02 15.75 5.12
C TRP A 77 -5.36 15.19 6.50
N HIS A 78 -4.43 14.53 7.18
CA HIS A 78 -4.64 13.95 8.51
C HIS A 78 -4.86 15.01 9.60
N THR A 79 -4.23 16.18 9.50
CA THR A 79 -4.44 17.29 10.46
C THR A 79 -5.82 17.93 10.30
N HIS A 80 -6.51 17.62 9.19
CA HIS A 80 -7.84 18.10 8.86
C HIS A 80 -8.94 17.07 9.15
N GLY A 81 -8.63 16.06 9.96
CA GLY A 81 -9.59 15.05 10.43
C GLY A 81 -9.94 13.99 9.39
N TYR A 82 -9.08 13.78 8.39
CA TYR A 82 -9.18 12.63 7.49
C TYR A 82 -8.31 11.48 8.01
N ASP A 83 -8.79 10.25 7.86
CA ASP A 83 -8.10 9.04 8.33
C ASP A 83 -7.26 8.38 7.23
N THR A 84 -7.65 8.59 5.98
CA THR A 84 -6.99 8.02 4.79
C THR A 84 -6.94 9.06 3.67
N ALA A 85 -5.77 9.26 3.06
CA ALA A 85 -5.68 9.83 1.72
C ALA A 85 -5.77 8.74 0.66
N TRP A 86 -6.44 9.03 -0.45
CA TRP A 86 -6.56 8.10 -1.57
C TRP A 86 -6.30 8.81 -2.89
N VAL A 87 -5.39 8.25 -3.69
CA VAL A 87 -5.18 8.64 -5.09
C VAL A 87 -5.94 7.67 -6.00
N PRO A 88 -6.83 8.16 -6.87
CA PRO A 88 -7.51 7.34 -7.87
C PRO A 88 -6.54 6.90 -8.99
N PRO A 89 -6.90 5.90 -9.81
CA PRO A 89 -6.10 5.59 -11.00
C PRO A 89 -6.27 6.67 -12.09
N GLY A 90 -5.28 6.81 -12.97
CA GLY A 90 -5.39 7.63 -14.19
C GLY A 90 -5.38 9.16 -13.99
N VAL A 91 -4.73 9.64 -12.93
CA VAL A 91 -4.59 11.08 -12.62
C VAL A 91 -3.15 11.58 -12.67
N ASP A 92 -2.25 10.78 -13.26
CA ASP A 92 -0.84 11.12 -13.52
C ASP A 92 -0.03 11.55 -12.28
N MET A 93 -0.47 11.12 -11.10
CA MET A 93 0.20 11.34 -9.81
C MET A 93 1.46 10.49 -9.64
N VAL A 94 1.49 9.32 -10.29
CA VAL A 94 2.66 8.42 -10.32
C VAL A 94 2.80 7.80 -11.70
N PRO A 95 4.04 7.44 -12.12
CA PRO A 95 4.26 6.81 -13.42
C PRO A 95 3.40 5.56 -13.67
N SER A 96 3.08 4.81 -12.62
CA SER A 96 2.23 3.61 -12.74
C SER A 96 0.76 3.91 -13.04
N ASN A 97 0.28 5.13 -12.77
CA ASN A 97 -1.13 5.52 -12.82
C ASN A 97 -2.09 4.63 -12.00
N GLN A 98 -1.56 3.87 -11.04
CA GLN A 98 -2.32 2.96 -10.20
C GLN A 98 -2.69 3.61 -8.87
N GLN A 99 -3.91 3.33 -8.40
CA GLN A 99 -4.42 3.84 -7.13
C GLN A 99 -3.55 3.47 -5.92
N GLU A 100 -3.66 4.25 -4.86
CA GLU A 100 -3.00 3.99 -3.58
C GLU A 100 -3.76 4.66 -2.43
N ASN A 101 -3.75 4.02 -1.27
CA ASN A 101 -4.31 4.57 -0.04
C ASN A 101 -3.17 4.78 0.93
N CYS A 102 -3.12 5.92 1.60
CA CYS A 102 -2.22 6.21 2.71
C CYS A 102 -3.07 6.37 3.97
N VAL A 103 -2.95 5.42 4.91
CA VAL A 103 -3.72 5.41 6.16
C VAL A 103 -2.85 5.99 7.27
N TYR A 104 -3.35 6.96 8.01
CA TYR A 104 -2.53 7.70 8.98
C TYR A 104 -2.20 6.86 10.23
N ASP A 105 -3.24 6.32 10.89
CA ASP A 105 -3.08 5.52 12.10
C ASP A 105 -2.95 4.02 11.74
N PRO A 106 -1.79 3.37 12.00
CA PRO A 106 -1.60 1.95 11.73
C PRO A 106 -2.58 1.04 12.50
N LYS A 107 -3.17 1.49 13.61
CA LYS A 107 -4.16 0.70 14.39
C LYS A 107 -5.44 0.43 13.59
N ARG A 108 -5.70 1.19 12.53
CA ARG A 108 -6.81 0.96 11.58
C ARG A 108 -6.55 -0.20 10.63
N ILE A 109 -5.36 -0.80 10.66
CA ILE A 109 -4.94 -1.87 9.76
C ILE A 109 -4.73 -3.16 10.53
N LYS A 110 -5.50 -4.20 10.17
CA LYS A 110 -5.34 -5.55 10.70
C LYS A 110 -4.72 -6.47 9.64
N VAL A 111 -3.58 -7.07 9.96
CA VAL A 111 -2.96 -8.12 9.13
C VAL A 111 -3.80 -9.39 9.21
N MET A 112 -4.18 -9.92 8.04
CA MET A 112 -5.04 -11.11 7.93
C MET A 112 -4.31 -12.32 7.37
N ALA A 113 -3.37 -12.11 6.46
CA ALA A 113 -2.53 -13.19 5.93
C ALA A 113 -1.20 -12.65 5.38
N LEU A 114 -0.18 -13.49 5.42
CA LEU A 114 1.11 -13.28 4.79
C LEU A 114 1.20 -14.20 3.57
N LEU A 115 1.45 -13.61 2.40
CA LEU A 115 1.45 -14.32 1.12
C LEU A 115 2.83 -14.21 0.47
N LYS A 116 3.45 -15.35 0.15
CA LYS A 116 4.73 -15.38 -0.58
C LYS A 116 4.47 -15.08 -2.05
N VAL A 117 5.14 -14.07 -2.61
CA VAL A 117 4.91 -13.67 -4.01
C VAL A 117 5.27 -14.80 -4.98
N ALA A 118 6.40 -15.47 -4.77
CA ALA A 118 6.79 -16.64 -5.56
C ALA A 118 5.75 -17.77 -5.57
N ILE A 119 4.94 -17.93 -4.52
CA ILE A 119 3.85 -18.92 -4.50
C ILE A 119 2.60 -18.36 -5.19
N LEU A 120 2.25 -17.09 -4.94
CA LEU A 120 1.10 -16.45 -5.57
C LEU A 120 1.17 -16.51 -7.10
N LYS A 121 2.34 -16.21 -7.68
CA LYS A 121 2.54 -16.26 -9.14
C LYS A 121 2.44 -17.68 -9.69
N LYS A 122 3.02 -18.67 -9.00
CA LYS A 122 2.89 -20.09 -9.38
C LYS A 122 1.43 -20.58 -9.38
N LEU A 123 0.65 -20.17 -8.39
CA LEU A 123 -0.76 -20.58 -8.26
C LEU A 123 -1.71 -19.76 -9.15
N ASN A 124 -1.29 -18.56 -9.55
CA ASN A 124 -2.06 -17.68 -10.42
C ASN A 124 -1.14 -16.99 -11.45
N PRO A 125 -0.85 -17.65 -12.59
CA PRO A 125 0.03 -17.12 -13.62
C PRO A 125 -0.42 -15.79 -14.22
N SER A 126 -1.69 -15.40 -14.09
CA SER A 126 -2.18 -14.07 -14.53
C SER A 126 -1.58 -12.90 -13.75
N LEU A 127 -0.84 -13.18 -12.67
CA LEU A 127 -0.05 -12.20 -11.91
C LEU A 127 1.37 -11.99 -12.47
N GLU A 128 1.80 -12.79 -13.45
CA GLU A 128 3.08 -12.62 -14.14
C GLU A 128 3.00 -11.65 -15.33
N VAL A 129 1.81 -11.48 -15.92
CA VAL A 129 1.60 -10.57 -17.04
C VAL A 129 1.62 -9.13 -16.51
N GLU A 130 2.64 -8.37 -16.90
CA GLU A 130 2.70 -6.94 -16.65
C GLU A 130 1.63 -6.24 -17.52
N SER A 131 0.70 -5.55 -16.85
CA SER A 131 -0.21 -4.58 -17.46
C SER A 131 0.51 -3.27 -17.75
#